data_AF-A0A8H7IYG0-F1
#
_entry.id   AF-A0A8H7IYG0-F1
#
_cell.length_a   1.000
_cell.length_b   1.000
_cell.length_c   1.000
_cell.angle_alpha   90.00
_cell.angle_beta   90.00
_cell.angle_gamma   90.00
#
_symmetry.space_group_name_H-M   'P 1'
#
loop_
_entity.id
_entity.type
_entity.pdbx_description
1 polymer ?
#
loop_
_entity_poly.entity_id
_entity_poly.type
_entity_poly.pdbx_seq_one_letter_code
_entity_poly.pdbx_strand_id
1 'polypeptide(L)'
;MDKVSSKHQAFYAQLKPFLGEPPTKIPNCTFTAAMYKTETGQKKFSFTRFMSNAVPNIVGASQDTELSSHEQDLAFIHQLGEPDPLVLSPEVFAHAGITSALKISTAIYKALLKNGVLEQNSPILHTERITKNFANQVSGITSHAQKKLVDFLFFWEEEGQRWKKLIGELEELRVVIAEEKESGGNVGTYEKRLAEVEGEMRLRPSLRSQHAQHNQDLPAYVQK
;
A
#
# COMPACT_ATOMS: atom_id res chain seq x y z
N MET A 1 -3.17 22.82 31.18
CA MET A 1 -2.15 21.93 30.56
C MET A 1 -2.31 22.15 29.07
N ASP A 2 -1.73 23.22 28.52
CA ASP A 2 -2.11 23.73 27.19
C ASP A 2 -0.87 24.07 26.37
N LYS A 3 -0.08 23.05 26.01
CA LYS A 3 1.11 23.22 25.15
C LYS A 3 1.10 22.39 23.87
N VAL A 4 0.08 21.55 23.62
CA VAL A 4 0.02 20.70 22.41
C VAL A 4 -0.68 21.42 21.24
N SER A 5 -1.58 22.36 21.50
CA SER A 5 -2.33 23.07 20.44
C SER A 5 -1.49 24.06 19.63
N SER A 6 -0.38 24.56 20.17
CA SER A 6 0.40 25.62 19.50
C SER A 6 1.32 25.10 18.38
N LYS A 7 1.79 23.84 18.47
CA LYS A 7 2.70 23.26 17.46
C LYS A 7 1.98 22.83 16.18
N HIS A 8 0.74 22.35 16.29
CA HIS A 8 -0.06 22.02 15.10
C HIS A 8 -0.47 23.27 14.31
N GLN A 9 -0.71 24.39 14.99
CA GLN A 9 -1.12 25.63 14.32
C GLN A 9 0.06 26.31 13.61
N ALA A 10 1.29 26.15 14.12
CA ALA A 10 2.51 26.59 13.44
C ALA A 10 2.81 25.78 12.17
N PHE A 11 2.54 24.48 12.17
CA PHE A 11 2.75 23.62 11.00
C PHE A 11 1.77 23.95 9.84
N TYR A 12 0.51 24.24 10.15
CA TYR A 12 -0.48 24.67 9.16
C TYR A 12 -0.19 26.07 8.58
N ALA A 13 0.44 26.96 9.33
CA ALA A 13 0.83 28.28 8.82
C ALA A 13 1.98 28.21 7.79
N GLN A 14 2.80 27.15 7.84
CA GLN A 14 3.97 26.96 6.98
C GLN A 14 3.63 26.30 5.63
N LEU A 15 2.46 25.65 5.52
CA LEU A 15 1.98 24.98 4.29
C LEU A 15 1.02 25.84 3.44
N LYS A 16 0.59 26.99 3.97
CA LYS A 16 -0.38 27.87 3.30
C LYS A 16 0.06 28.45 1.93
N PRO A 17 1.36 28.70 1.63
CA PRO A 17 1.75 29.19 0.30
C PRO A 17 1.80 28.10 -0.79
N PHE A 18 1.60 26.82 -0.47
CA PHE A 18 1.61 25.70 -1.43
C PHE A 18 0.21 25.22 -1.85
N LEU A 19 -0.85 25.75 -1.23
CA LEU A 19 -2.23 25.44 -1.58
C LEU A 19 -2.78 26.54 -2.50
N GLY A 20 -2.70 26.30 -3.81
CA GLY A 20 -3.36 27.14 -4.81
C GLY A 20 -4.87 27.19 -4.60
N GLU A 21 -5.48 28.31 -4.98
CA GLU A 21 -6.93 28.52 -4.84
C GLU A 21 -7.75 27.49 -5.62
N PRO A 22 -8.91 27.05 -5.08
CA PRO A 22 -9.75 26.07 -5.77
C PRO A 22 -10.44 26.72 -7.00
N PRO A 23 -10.38 26.08 -8.19
CA PRO A 23 -11.11 26.58 -9.33
C PRO A 23 -12.63 26.42 -9.12
N THR A 24 -13.33 27.54 -9.24
CA THR A 24 -14.78 27.63 -9.32
C THR A 24 -15.22 27.31 -10.74
N LYS A 25 -15.89 26.16 -10.92
CA LYS A 25 -17.07 25.91 -11.78
C LYS A 25 -17.18 24.42 -12.10
N ILE A 26 -18.31 23.84 -11.71
CA ILE A 26 -18.72 22.49 -12.04
C ILE A 26 -19.35 22.52 -13.44
N PRO A 27 -18.84 21.77 -14.43
CA PRO A 27 -19.65 21.40 -15.59
C PRO A 27 -20.43 20.12 -15.25
N ASN A 28 -21.75 20.18 -15.45
CA ASN A 28 -22.62 19.01 -15.49
C ASN A 28 -22.04 17.99 -16.49
N CYS A 29 -21.74 16.78 -16.03
CA CYS A 29 -21.46 15.67 -16.93
C CYS A 29 -22.08 14.37 -16.40
N THR A 30 -22.96 13.85 -17.24
CA THR A 30 -23.77 12.65 -17.09
C THR A 30 -22.91 11.41 -16.88
N PHE A 31 -23.23 10.69 -15.80
CA PHE A 31 -22.66 9.39 -15.44
C PHE A 31 -23.22 8.31 -16.39
N THR A 32 -22.43 7.82 -17.36
CA THR A 32 -22.75 6.58 -18.07
C THR A 32 -22.21 5.40 -17.27
N ALA A 33 -23.06 4.86 -16.39
CA ALA A 33 -22.83 3.58 -15.74
C ALA A 33 -22.81 2.45 -16.79
N ALA A 34 -21.78 1.58 -16.77
CA ALA A 34 -21.72 0.38 -17.60
C ALA A 34 -22.71 -0.69 -17.09
N MET A 35 -23.98 -0.46 -17.39
CA MET A 35 -25.10 -1.35 -17.13
C MET A 35 -25.64 -1.79 -18.49
N TYR A 36 -25.74 -3.09 -18.74
CA TYR A 36 -26.31 -3.59 -19.99
C TYR A 36 -27.61 -4.35 -19.71
N LYS A 37 -28.58 -4.19 -20.61
CA LYS A 37 -29.81 -4.97 -20.60
C LYS A 37 -29.56 -6.28 -21.35
N THR A 38 -29.93 -7.39 -20.74
CA THR A 38 -30.09 -8.65 -21.48
C THR A 38 -31.32 -8.58 -22.38
N GLU A 39 -31.41 -9.43 -23.40
CA GLU A 39 -32.56 -9.49 -24.33
C GLU A 39 -33.90 -9.75 -23.61
N THR A 40 -33.83 -10.28 -22.38
CA THR A 40 -34.95 -10.50 -21.46
C THR A 40 -35.33 -9.28 -20.59
N GLY A 41 -34.69 -8.12 -20.79
CA GLY A 41 -35.00 -6.86 -20.08
C GLY A 41 -34.39 -6.71 -18.69
N GLN A 42 -33.63 -7.69 -18.20
CA GLN A 42 -32.96 -7.62 -16.89
C GLN A 42 -31.65 -6.82 -16.98
N LYS A 43 -31.39 -6.01 -15.96
CA LYS A 43 -30.15 -5.22 -15.82
C LYS A 43 -29.10 -6.08 -15.12
N LYS A 44 -27.99 -6.40 -15.79
CA LYS A 44 -26.88 -7.18 -15.19
C LYS A 44 -25.58 -6.37 -15.17
N PHE A 45 -24.83 -6.53 -14.09
CA PHE A 45 -23.50 -5.96 -13.90
C PHE A 45 -22.45 -7.00 -14.32
N SER A 46 -21.51 -6.64 -15.20
CA SER A 46 -20.43 -7.53 -15.66
C SER A 46 -19.07 -7.01 -15.25
N PHE A 47 -18.42 -7.73 -14.34
CA PHE A 47 -17.03 -7.49 -13.95
C PHE A 47 -16.05 -7.71 -15.11
N THR A 48 -16.37 -8.57 -16.08
CA THR A 48 -15.52 -8.80 -17.25
C THR A 48 -15.47 -7.57 -18.15
N ARG A 49 -16.55 -6.77 -18.23
CA ARG A 49 -16.56 -5.48 -18.94
C ARG A 49 -15.94 -4.34 -18.12
N PHE A 50 -15.97 -4.42 -16.79
CA PHE A 50 -15.20 -3.54 -15.92
C PHE A 50 -13.69 -3.74 -16.13
N MET A 51 -13.23 -5.00 -16.20
CA MET A 51 -11.82 -5.34 -16.49
C MET A 51 -11.43 -5.00 -17.94
N SER A 52 -12.29 -5.24 -18.94
CA SER A 52 -11.94 -4.96 -20.35
C SER A 52 -11.97 -3.48 -20.73
N ASN A 53 -12.69 -2.63 -19.99
CA ASN A 53 -12.62 -1.17 -20.10
C ASN A 53 -11.48 -0.57 -19.26
N ALA A 54 -10.81 -1.39 -18.42
CA ALA A 54 -9.64 -1.00 -17.64
C ALA A 54 -8.32 -1.14 -18.42
N VAL A 55 -8.39 -1.39 -19.74
CA VAL A 55 -7.27 -1.10 -20.67
C VAL A 55 -7.69 0.03 -21.60
N PRO A 56 -7.63 1.31 -21.16
CA PRO A 56 -7.75 2.42 -22.08
C PRO A 56 -6.41 2.63 -22.79
N ASN A 57 -6.47 2.63 -24.12
CA ASN A 57 -5.51 3.38 -24.91
C ASN A 57 -5.48 4.82 -24.37
N ILE A 58 -4.29 5.27 -23.98
CA ILE A 58 -3.95 6.51 -23.27
C ILE A 58 -4.57 7.75 -23.93
N VAL A 59 -5.41 8.52 -23.22
CA VAL A 59 -5.45 10.01 -23.21
C VAL A 59 -6.14 10.53 -21.93
N GLY A 60 -5.36 11.03 -20.98
CA GLY A 60 -5.65 12.25 -20.19
C GLY A 60 -6.92 12.37 -19.34
N ALA A 61 -7.02 11.61 -18.24
CA ALA A 61 -7.67 12.07 -17.00
C ALA A 61 -7.13 11.27 -15.81
N SER A 62 -6.37 11.91 -14.92
CA SER A 62 -5.89 11.31 -13.67
C SER A 62 -7.09 11.04 -12.75
N GLN A 63 -7.63 9.83 -12.83
CA GLN A 63 -8.52 9.35 -11.77
C GLN A 63 -7.64 8.93 -10.60
N ASP A 64 -7.51 9.78 -9.58
CA ASP A 64 -6.83 9.54 -8.29
C ASP A 64 -7.54 8.43 -7.47
N THR A 65 -7.81 7.30 -8.10
CA THR A 65 -8.43 6.11 -7.52
C THR A 65 -7.42 5.07 -7.09
N GLU A 66 -6.16 5.25 -7.48
CA GLU A 66 -5.07 4.37 -7.12
C GLU A 66 -4.42 4.86 -5.83
N LEU A 67 -3.98 3.93 -4.99
CA LEU A 67 -3.24 4.24 -3.78
C LEU A 67 -1.93 4.95 -4.15
N SER A 68 -1.81 6.22 -3.79
CA SER A 68 -0.62 7.01 -4.16
C SER A 68 0.63 6.51 -3.44
N SER A 69 1.81 6.70 -4.06
CA SER A 69 3.10 6.31 -3.44
C SER A 69 3.31 6.98 -2.08
N HIS A 70 2.79 8.20 -1.90
CA HIS A 70 2.84 8.90 -0.62
C HIS A 70 2.00 8.19 0.45
N GLU A 71 0.81 7.72 0.10
CA GLU A 71 -0.07 7.01 1.04
C GLU A 71 0.48 5.63 1.40
N GLN A 72 1.10 4.94 0.44
CA GLN A 72 1.85 3.71 0.69
C GLN A 72 2.97 3.95 1.71
N ASP A 73 3.75 5.01 1.52
CA ASP A 73 4.81 5.38 2.46
C ASP A 73 4.27 5.72 3.86
N LEU A 74 3.16 6.46 3.95
CA LEU A 74 2.56 6.81 5.25
C LEU A 74 2.09 5.57 6.00
N ALA A 75 1.42 4.65 5.32
CA ALA A 75 1.00 3.38 5.91
C ALA A 75 2.20 2.54 6.35
N PHE A 76 3.24 2.49 5.51
CA PHE A 76 4.48 1.78 5.80
C PHE A 76 5.23 2.36 7.02
N ILE A 77 5.37 3.67 7.09
CA ILE A 77 6.03 4.37 8.21
C ILE A 77 5.26 4.15 9.52
N HIS A 78 3.92 4.24 9.47
CA HIS A 78 3.09 3.97 10.63
C HIS A 78 3.35 2.56 11.16
N GLN A 79 3.30 1.59 10.26
CA GLN A 79 3.44 0.19 10.63
C GLN A 79 4.86 -0.18 11.08
N LEU A 80 5.90 0.49 10.58
CA LEU A 80 7.26 0.37 11.12
C LEU A 80 7.40 0.82 12.58
N GLY A 81 6.48 1.67 13.07
CA GLY A 81 6.43 2.12 14.46
C GLY A 81 5.71 1.15 15.41
N GLU A 82 5.00 0.15 14.88
CA GLU A 82 4.28 -0.86 15.65
C GLU A 82 5.23 -1.96 16.14
N PRO A 83 4.89 -2.68 17.24
CA PRO A 83 5.73 -3.75 17.77
C PRO A 83 5.93 -4.90 16.78
N ASP A 84 4.89 -5.22 15.99
CA ASP A 84 4.90 -6.21 14.93
C ASP A 84 4.57 -5.55 13.58
N PRO A 85 5.59 -5.12 12.82
CA PRO A 85 5.34 -4.33 11.61
C PRO A 85 4.68 -5.11 10.47
N LEU A 86 4.61 -6.44 10.52
CA LEU A 86 3.92 -7.23 9.50
C LEU A 86 2.41 -7.40 9.75
N VAL A 87 1.98 -7.26 11.01
CA VAL A 87 0.59 -7.45 11.41
C VAL A 87 -0.15 -6.14 11.28
N LEU A 88 -1.01 -6.02 10.27
CA LEU A 88 -1.77 -4.79 10.02
C LEU A 88 -2.51 -4.29 11.27
N SER A 89 -2.18 -3.06 11.67
CA SER A 89 -2.88 -2.37 12.76
C SER A 89 -4.25 -1.86 12.31
N PRO A 90 -5.23 -1.73 13.21
CA PRO A 90 -6.56 -1.24 12.85
C PRO A 90 -6.57 0.24 12.43
N GLU A 91 -5.51 1.00 12.72
CA GLU A 91 -5.37 2.43 12.42
C GLU A 91 -4.72 2.68 11.05
N VAL A 92 -4.04 1.67 10.48
CA VAL A 92 -3.29 1.78 9.23
C VAL A 92 -4.13 2.29 8.07
N PHE A 93 -5.43 1.94 7.99
CA PHE A 93 -6.30 2.38 6.89
C PHE A 93 -6.61 3.87 6.96
N ALA A 94 -6.54 4.50 8.13
CA ALA A 94 -6.62 5.94 8.26
C ALA A 94 -5.35 6.62 7.75
N HIS A 95 -4.18 6.06 8.09
CA HIS A 95 -2.88 6.55 7.65
C HIS A 95 -2.63 6.35 6.15
N ALA A 96 -3.17 5.28 5.57
CA ALA A 96 -3.16 5.00 4.14
C ALA A 96 -4.10 5.91 3.32
N GLY A 97 -4.83 6.84 3.95
CA GLY A 97 -5.76 7.72 3.26
C GLY A 97 -6.98 7.02 2.67
N ILE A 98 -7.32 5.80 3.15
CA ILE A 98 -8.55 5.08 2.75
C ILE A 98 -9.76 5.69 3.45
N THR A 99 -9.59 6.09 4.71
CA THR A 99 -10.62 6.79 5.47
C THR A 99 -9.99 7.90 6.32
N SER A 100 -10.73 8.98 6.58
CA SER A 100 -10.28 10.05 7.47
C SER A 100 -10.58 9.76 8.95
N ALA A 101 -11.46 8.81 9.24
CA ALA A 101 -11.95 8.55 10.60
C ALA A 101 -11.46 7.21 11.14
N LEU A 102 -10.79 7.24 12.29
CA LEU A 102 -10.29 6.03 12.99
C LEU A 102 -11.39 5.02 13.32
N LYS A 103 -12.60 5.51 13.63
CA LYS A 103 -13.77 4.64 13.88
C LYS A 103 -14.14 3.81 12.64
N ILE A 104 -14.01 4.37 11.46
CA ILE A 104 -14.26 3.66 10.21
C ILE A 104 -13.10 2.71 9.92
N SER A 105 -11.85 3.12 10.17
CA SER A 105 -10.65 2.27 10.02
C SER A 105 -10.76 0.98 10.85
N THR A 106 -11.13 1.11 12.12
CA THR A 106 -11.36 -0.04 13.02
C THR A 106 -12.54 -0.91 12.57
N ALA A 107 -13.58 -0.32 11.97
CA ALA A 107 -14.71 -1.06 11.41
C ALA A 107 -14.31 -1.85 10.14
N ILE A 108 -13.49 -1.26 9.27
CA ILE A 108 -12.89 -1.94 8.10
C ILE A 108 -12.06 -3.12 8.60
N TYR A 109 -11.16 -2.91 9.56
CA TYR A 109 -10.33 -3.98 10.12
C TYR A 109 -11.18 -5.16 10.64
N LYS A 110 -12.22 -4.88 11.42
CA LYS A 110 -13.16 -5.90 11.91
C LYS A 110 -13.90 -6.62 10.78
N ALA A 111 -14.31 -5.89 9.73
CA ALA A 111 -14.94 -6.48 8.57
C ALA A 111 -13.97 -7.44 7.85
N LEU A 112 -12.71 -7.02 7.64
CA LEU A 112 -11.69 -7.86 7.01
C LEU A 112 -11.41 -9.15 7.79
N LEU A 113 -11.32 -9.06 9.13
CA LEU A 113 -11.21 -10.24 10.00
C LEU A 113 -12.42 -11.16 9.87
N LYS A 114 -13.64 -10.60 9.89
CA LYS A 114 -14.89 -11.38 9.76
C LYS A 114 -14.99 -12.12 8.42
N ASN A 115 -14.50 -11.52 7.35
CA ASN A 115 -14.45 -12.15 6.03
C ASN A 115 -13.23 -13.06 5.83
N GLY A 116 -12.33 -13.10 6.82
CA GLY A 116 -11.12 -13.90 6.81
C GLY A 116 -10.08 -13.44 5.80
N VAL A 117 -10.17 -12.20 5.29
CA VAL A 117 -9.12 -11.57 4.47
C VAL A 117 -7.89 -11.30 5.33
N LEU A 118 -8.14 -10.90 6.58
CA LEU A 118 -7.14 -10.85 7.63
C LEU A 118 -7.37 -12.02 8.59
N GLU A 119 -6.28 -12.56 9.11
CA GLU A 119 -6.30 -13.49 10.23
C GLU A 119 -5.86 -12.75 11.51
N GLN A 120 -6.45 -13.12 12.64
CA GLN A 120 -6.19 -12.44 13.91
C GLN A 120 -4.73 -12.70 14.35
N ASN A 121 -3.98 -11.64 14.61
CA ASN A 121 -2.58 -11.68 15.04
C ASN A 121 -1.64 -12.39 14.05
N SER A 122 -2.04 -12.49 12.77
CA SER A 122 -1.25 -13.14 11.73
C SER A 122 -0.80 -12.10 10.71
N PRO A 123 0.45 -12.17 10.22
CA PRO A 123 0.94 -11.31 9.15
C PRO A 123 0.44 -11.75 7.76
N ILE A 124 -0.37 -12.81 7.69
CA ILE A 124 -0.84 -13.37 6.43
C ILE A 124 -2.11 -12.64 5.98
N LEU A 125 -2.04 -12.12 4.76
CA LEU A 125 -3.18 -11.59 4.03
C LEU A 125 -3.69 -12.64 3.04
N HIS A 126 -4.99 -12.84 3.03
CA HIS A 126 -5.67 -13.76 2.13
C HIS A 126 -6.45 -12.97 1.08
N THR A 127 -5.75 -12.43 0.07
CA THR A 127 -6.39 -11.65 -1.00
C THR A 127 -7.30 -12.50 -1.89
N GLU A 128 -7.10 -13.82 -1.92
CA GLU A 128 -7.98 -14.78 -2.59
C GLU A 128 -9.42 -14.81 -2.03
N ARG A 129 -9.60 -14.32 -0.80
CA ARG A 129 -10.91 -14.23 -0.14
C ARG A 129 -11.66 -12.94 -0.47
N ILE A 130 -11.07 -12.04 -1.26
CA ILE A 130 -11.75 -10.85 -1.77
C ILE A 130 -12.75 -11.30 -2.86
N THR A 131 -13.98 -11.57 -2.44
CA THR A 131 -15.05 -12.03 -3.33
C THR A 131 -15.78 -10.89 -4.03
N LYS A 132 -16.63 -11.22 -5.01
CA LYS A 132 -17.55 -10.26 -5.68
C LYS A 132 -18.48 -9.53 -4.70
N ASN A 133 -18.71 -10.11 -3.52
CA ASN A 133 -19.56 -9.51 -2.48
C ASN A 133 -18.78 -8.61 -1.51
N PHE A 134 -17.47 -8.42 -1.71
CA PHE A 134 -16.61 -7.62 -0.83
C PHE A 134 -17.14 -6.20 -0.63
N ALA A 135 -17.63 -5.55 -1.69
CA ALA A 135 -18.25 -4.22 -1.60
C ALA A 135 -19.42 -4.14 -0.60
N ASN A 136 -20.19 -5.23 -0.45
CA ASN A 136 -21.28 -5.29 0.53
C ASN A 136 -20.76 -5.55 1.94
N GLN A 137 -19.66 -6.29 2.06
CA GLN A 137 -19.02 -6.63 3.32
C GLN A 137 -18.31 -5.42 3.96
N VAL A 138 -17.78 -4.51 3.14
CA VAL A 138 -17.21 -3.21 3.56
C VAL A 138 -18.12 -2.05 3.13
N SER A 139 -19.43 -2.21 3.29
CA SER A 139 -20.44 -1.19 2.90
C SER A 139 -20.39 0.10 3.73
N GLY A 140 -19.62 0.14 4.81
CA GLY A 140 -19.41 1.33 5.65
C GLY A 140 -18.52 2.42 5.01
N ILE A 141 -18.00 2.19 3.81
CA ILE A 141 -17.16 3.13 3.06
C ILE A 141 -17.66 3.34 1.63
N THR A 142 -17.25 4.45 1.02
CA THR A 142 -17.61 4.78 -0.37
C THR A 142 -16.98 3.80 -1.35
N SER A 143 -17.57 3.61 -2.52
CA SER A 143 -17.01 2.73 -3.56
C SER A 143 -15.59 3.12 -3.98
N HIS A 144 -15.26 4.41 -3.90
CA HIS A 144 -13.91 4.92 -4.12
C HIS A 144 -12.93 4.39 -3.06
N ALA A 145 -13.28 4.51 -1.78
CA ALA A 145 -12.48 3.96 -0.68
C ALA A 145 -12.43 2.43 -0.72
N GLN A 146 -13.46 1.75 -1.23
CA GLN A 146 -13.44 0.29 -1.42
C GLN A 146 -12.40 -0.13 -2.45
N LYS A 147 -12.32 0.56 -3.60
CA LYS A 147 -11.28 0.30 -4.61
C LYS A 147 -9.89 0.51 -4.01
N LYS A 148 -9.68 1.65 -3.36
CA LYS A 148 -8.41 1.99 -2.71
C LYS A 148 -8.01 1.01 -1.60
N LEU A 149 -8.97 0.50 -0.84
CA LEU A 149 -8.76 -0.56 0.15
C LEU A 149 -8.27 -1.85 -0.51
N VAL A 150 -8.87 -2.25 -1.63
CA VAL A 150 -8.41 -3.43 -2.38
C VAL A 150 -6.98 -3.24 -2.86
N ASP A 151 -6.67 -2.09 -3.46
CA ASP A 151 -5.32 -1.75 -3.94
C ASP A 151 -4.31 -1.79 -2.77
N PHE A 152 -4.68 -1.26 -1.61
CA PHE A 152 -3.87 -1.33 -0.40
C PHE A 152 -3.61 -2.75 0.10
N LEU A 153 -4.63 -3.63 0.06
CA LEU A 153 -4.47 -5.02 0.51
C LEU A 153 -3.50 -5.79 -0.38
N PHE A 154 -3.57 -5.60 -1.70
CA PHE A 154 -2.60 -6.20 -2.63
C PHE A 154 -1.19 -5.65 -2.41
N PHE A 155 -1.06 -4.32 -2.28
CA PHE A 155 0.21 -3.68 -1.95
C PHE A 155 0.82 -4.27 -0.66
N TRP A 156 0.02 -4.42 0.40
CA TRP A 156 0.52 -4.94 1.67
C TRP A 156 0.87 -6.43 1.61
N GLU A 157 0.14 -7.22 0.82
CA GLU A 157 0.50 -8.63 0.57
C GLU A 157 1.88 -8.74 -0.09
N GLU A 158 2.12 -7.95 -1.15
CA GLU A 158 3.43 -7.89 -1.81
C GLU A 158 4.52 -7.42 -0.85
N GLU A 159 4.23 -6.43 -0.01
CA GLU A 159 5.16 -5.94 1.01
C GLU A 159 5.50 -7.03 2.04
N GLY A 160 4.49 -7.78 2.50
CA GLY A 160 4.69 -8.92 3.39
C GLY A 160 5.53 -10.02 2.75
N GLN A 161 5.33 -10.32 1.47
CA GLN A 161 6.16 -11.28 0.72
C GLN A 161 7.60 -10.79 0.59
N ARG A 162 7.81 -9.51 0.29
CA ARG A 162 9.13 -8.88 0.24
C ARG A 162 9.85 -9.01 1.58
N TRP A 163 9.17 -8.69 2.68
CA TRP A 163 9.75 -8.80 4.01
C TRP A 163 10.12 -10.24 4.37
N LYS A 164 9.27 -11.22 4.03
CA LYS A 164 9.59 -12.64 4.23
C LYS A 164 10.89 -13.04 3.53
N LYS A 165 11.13 -12.55 2.31
CA LYS A 165 12.39 -12.79 1.59
C LYS A 165 13.59 -12.19 2.31
N LEU A 166 13.48 -10.93 2.77
CA LEU A 166 14.57 -10.26 3.49
C LEU A 166 14.85 -10.89 4.86
N ILE A 167 13.81 -11.35 5.57
CA ILE A 167 13.97 -12.10 6.82
C ILE A 167 14.71 -13.43 6.56
N GLY A 168 14.34 -14.16 5.51
CA GLY A 168 15.05 -15.37 5.10
C GLY A 168 16.53 -15.09 4.79
N GLU A 169 16.83 -14.04 4.04
CA GLU A 169 18.21 -13.63 3.75
C GLU A 169 18.98 -13.25 5.03
N LEU A 170 18.35 -12.53 5.98
CA LEU A 170 18.98 -12.21 7.26
C LEU A 170 19.29 -13.46 8.09
N GLU A 171 18.38 -14.43 8.11
CA GLU A 171 18.59 -15.69 8.83
C GLU A 171 19.74 -16.49 8.22
N GLU A 172 19.79 -16.62 6.89
CA GLU A 172 20.89 -17.27 6.17
C GLU A 172 22.24 -16.57 6.43
N LEU A 173 22.28 -15.24 6.33
CA LEU A 173 23.50 -14.46 6.60
C LEU A 173 23.98 -14.63 8.05
N ARG A 174 23.07 -14.70 9.02
CA ARG A 174 23.43 -14.92 10.43
C ARG A 174 24.07 -16.29 10.65
N VAL A 175 23.55 -17.33 9.99
CA VAL A 175 24.14 -18.68 10.05
C VAL A 175 25.54 -18.67 9.44
N VAL A 176 25.71 -18.11 8.23
CA VAL A 176 27.02 -18.04 7.56
C VAL A 176 28.04 -17.24 8.39
N ILE A 177 27.62 -16.12 8.98
CA ILE A 177 28.47 -15.31 9.87
C ILE A 177 28.93 -16.12 11.08
N ALA A 178 28.07 -16.95 11.66
CA ALA A 178 28.42 -17.79 12.80
C ALA A 178 29.45 -18.86 12.40
N GLU A 179 29.22 -19.55 11.27
CA GLU A 179 30.12 -20.60 10.75
C GLU A 179 31.50 -20.05 10.35
N GLU A 180 31.55 -18.88 9.70
CA GLU A 180 32.80 -18.21 9.32
C GLU A 180 33.57 -17.72 10.54
N LYS A 181 32.88 -17.26 11.60
CA LYS A 181 33.52 -16.89 12.87
C LYS A 181 34.19 -18.08 13.54
N GLU A 182 33.54 -19.24 13.54
CA GLU A 182 34.11 -20.48 14.10
C GLU A 182 35.30 -20.99 13.29
N SER A 183 35.27 -20.81 11.97
CA SER A 183 36.32 -21.23 11.06
C SER A 183 37.51 -20.25 10.98
N GLY A 184 37.42 -19.08 11.65
CA GLY A 184 38.43 -18.03 11.59
C GLY A 184 38.50 -17.31 10.24
N GLY A 185 37.42 -17.35 9.46
CA GLY A 185 37.31 -16.75 8.14
C GLY A 185 36.99 -15.25 8.15
N ASN A 186 36.81 -14.67 6.97
CA ASN A 186 36.56 -13.23 6.82
C ASN A 186 35.07 -12.90 6.85
N VAL A 187 34.59 -12.47 8.01
CA VAL A 187 33.19 -12.14 8.25
C VAL A 187 32.78 -10.77 7.69
N GLY A 188 33.75 -9.88 7.42
CA GLY A 188 33.46 -8.46 7.15
C GLY A 188 32.53 -8.23 5.95
N THR A 189 32.61 -9.08 4.93
CA THR A 189 31.72 -9.02 3.77
C THR A 189 30.27 -9.35 4.13
N TYR A 190 30.06 -10.38 4.96
CA TYR A 190 28.73 -10.82 5.37
C TYR A 190 28.09 -9.86 6.37
N GLU A 191 28.86 -9.28 7.30
CA GLU A 191 28.37 -8.24 8.21
C GLU A 191 27.95 -6.98 7.46
N LYS A 192 28.69 -6.61 6.40
CA LYS A 192 28.29 -5.51 5.52
C LYS A 192 26.96 -5.83 4.82
N ARG A 193 26.82 -7.02 4.23
CA ARG A 193 25.58 -7.42 3.55
C ARG A 193 24.41 -7.48 4.53
N LEU A 194 24.62 -7.97 5.75
CA LEU A 194 23.61 -7.98 6.81
C LEU A 194 23.11 -6.56 7.11
N ALA A 195 24.01 -5.59 7.25
CA ALA A 195 23.65 -4.18 7.46
C ALA A 195 22.89 -3.58 6.25
N GLU A 196 23.25 -3.97 5.03
CA GLU A 196 22.52 -3.57 3.81
C GLU A 196 21.07 -4.09 3.84
N VAL A 197 20.87 -5.38 4.14
CA VAL A 197 19.54 -6.00 4.20
C VAL A 197 18.69 -5.37 5.31
N GLU A 198 19.26 -5.10 6.49
CA GLU A 198 18.58 -4.35 7.56
C GLU A 198 18.16 -2.93 7.12
N GLY A 199 18.99 -2.27 6.31
CA GLY A 199 18.67 -0.99 5.68
C GLY A 199 17.54 -1.10 4.67
N GLU A 200 17.57 -2.13 3.81
CA GLU A 200 16.53 -2.41 2.83
C GLU A 200 15.18 -2.65 3.51
N MET A 201 15.13 -3.36 4.64
CA MET A 201 13.88 -3.58 5.39
C MET A 201 13.17 -2.28 5.78
N ARG A 202 13.93 -1.21 6.07
CA ARG A 202 13.39 0.10 6.49
C ARG A 202 13.18 1.08 5.35
N LEU A 203 13.59 0.73 4.13
CA LEU A 203 13.50 1.61 2.98
C LEU A 203 12.03 1.84 2.61
N ARG A 204 11.64 3.08 2.32
CA ARG A 204 10.24 3.41 1.97
C ARG A 204 9.87 2.92 0.56
N PRO A 205 8.64 2.44 0.32
CA PRO A 205 8.18 2.01 -1.00
C PRO A 205 8.53 3.00 -2.14
N SER A 206 8.29 4.30 -1.95
CA SER A 206 8.57 5.32 -2.97
C SER A 206 10.05 5.47 -3.34
N LEU A 207 10.96 5.18 -2.41
CA LEU A 207 12.41 5.27 -2.63
C LEU A 207 12.96 4.01 -3.32
N ARG A 208 12.26 2.88 -3.21
CA ARG A 208 12.66 1.61 -3.83
C ARG A 208 12.44 1.62 -5.33
N SER A 209 11.32 2.16 -5.79
CA SER A 209 11.03 2.29 -7.21
C SER A 209 12.06 3.19 -7.91
N GLN A 210 12.52 4.24 -7.25
CA GLN A 210 13.63 5.08 -7.73
C GLN A 210 14.96 4.31 -7.79
N HIS A 211 15.26 3.51 -6.77
CA HIS A 211 16.45 2.66 -6.75
C HIS A 211 16.42 1.58 -7.85
N ALA A 212 15.27 0.97 -8.10
CA ALA A 212 15.09 -0.03 -9.14
C ALA A 212 15.24 0.58 -10.55
N GLN A 213 14.67 1.77 -10.79
CA GLN A 213 14.84 2.50 -12.05
C GLN A 213 16.30 2.93 -12.27
N HIS A 214 16.94 3.49 -11.24
CA HIS A 214 18.34 3.89 -11.32
C HIS A 214 19.30 2.71 -11.58
N ASN A 215 18.99 1.51 -11.08
CA ASN A 215 19.76 0.30 -11.37
C ASN A 215 19.51 -0.27 -12.78
N GLN A 216 18.35 0.02 -13.40
CA GLN A 216 18.06 -0.36 -14.79
C GLN A 216 18.75 0.55 -15.82
N ASP A 217 19.04 1.80 -15.46
CA ASP A 217 19.78 2.75 -16.31
C ASP A 217 21.30 2.53 -16.32
N LEU A 218 21.81 1.52 -15.60
CA LEU A 218 23.21 1.12 -15.73
C LEU A 218 23.40 0.50 -17.13
N PRO A 219 24.32 1.04 -17.95
CA PRO A 219 24.52 0.54 -19.30
C PRO A 219 24.88 -0.94 -19.20
N ALA A 220 24.05 -1.79 -19.83
CA ALA A 220 24.33 -3.21 -19.98
C ALA A 220 25.79 -3.35 -20.38
N TYR A 221 26.57 -4.09 -19.58
CA TYR A 221 27.98 -4.34 -19.87
C TYR A 221 28.07 -4.85 -21.31
N VAL A 222 28.57 -3.99 -22.20
CA VAL A 222 28.97 -4.38 -23.55
C VAL A 222 30.12 -5.35 -23.34
N GLN A 223 29.83 -6.64 -23.40
CA GLN A 223 30.84 -7.68 -23.47
C GLN A 223 31.66 -7.39 -24.73
N LYS A 224 32.92 -7.02 -24.55
CA LYS A 224 33.93 -6.96 -25.61
C LYS A 224 34.68 -8.26 -25.67
#